data_AF-A0A3D2U232-F1
#
_entry.id   AF-A0A3D2U232-F1
#
_cell.length_a   1.000
_cell.length_b   1.000
_cell.length_c   1.000
_cell.angle_alpha   90.00
_cell.angle_beta   90.00
_cell.angle_gamma   90.00
#
_symmetry.space_group_name_H-M   'P 1'
#
loop_
_entity.id
_entity.type
_entity.pdbx_description
1 polymer ?
#
loop_
_entity_poly.entity_id
_entity_poly.type
_entity_poly.pdbx_seq_one_letter_code
_entity_poly.pdbx_strand_id
1 'polypeptide(L)'
;MLPYVDASPQISYGPYRNRGLHDASGRESWPGFTGLEHIPFASEGDIKKDLVLNGANKQRLGSRRSLLETLRRHRDRKSADNLDAFQDRAFGLLTSNRLVKAMELENEPRSTRDRYGKLQPTHSSFGGAPQDPQRLLLARRLIEAGVRCVTVGFGAWDWHSNREGSIEFLSKKYLPVFDHSVSIFLQDMEERGLLETTTVIVWGEFGRTPRINGKGGRDHWPGTQSVLMAGGGVQGGRIVGESDRVGGVPASRPVHVQEIFATLYRNLGIDTNSTKVSDLNGRPRYLVENNRQPVGELF
;
A
#
# COMPACT_ATOMS: atom_id res chain seq x y z
N MET A 1 -9.56 -10.82 10.92
CA MET A 1 -8.29 -10.60 10.19
C MET A 1 -8.37 -9.25 9.52
N LEU A 2 -7.30 -8.46 9.53
CA LEU A 2 -7.31 -7.16 8.84
C LEU A 2 -7.09 -7.35 7.35
N PRO A 3 -8.00 -6.88 6.49
CA PRO A 3 -7.81 -7.02 5.05
C PRO A 3 -6.74 -6.07 4.51
N TYR A 4 -6.63 -4.84 5.06
CA TYR A 4 -5.78 -3.81 4.48
C TYR A 4 -5.24 -2.83 5.55
N VAL A 5 -3.93 -2.64 5.59
CA VAL A 5 -3.25 -1.61 6.38
C VAL A 5 -2.48 -0.67 5.46
N ASP A 6 -2.68 0.64 5.64
CA ASP A 6 -1.79 1.64 5.05
C ASP A 6 -0.66 1.98 6.04
N ALA A 7 0.53 1.48 5.72
CA ALA A 7 1.75 1.69 6.47
C ALA A 7 2.55 2.91 5.97
N SER A 8 1.99 3.71 5.07
CA SER A 8 2.62 4.93 4.58
C SER A 8 2.79 5.98 5.69
N PRO A 9 3.90 6.75 5.67
CA PRO A 9 4.00 7.94 6.49
C PRO A 9 3.01 9.01 6.01
N GLN A 10 2.69 9.99 6.87
CA GLN A 10 1.89 11.14 6.44
C GLN A 10 2.53 11.87 5.27
N ILE A 11 1.72 12.15 4.25
CA ILE A 11 2.12 12.84 3.02
C ILE A 11 1.17 13.98 2.70
N SER A 12 1.68 15.04 2.09
CA SER A 12 0.92 16.25 1.78
C SER A 12 0.47 16.34 0.32
N TYR A 13 1.02 15.51 -0.55
CA TYR A 13 0.66 15.43 -1.97
C TYR A 13 -0.72 14.81 -2.18
N GLY A 14 -1.64 15.56 -2.78
CA GLY A 14 -3.08 15.28 -2.81
C GLY A 14 -3.49 13.86 -3.24
N PRO A 15 -3.11 13.40 -4.45
CA PRO A 15 -3.49 12.07 -4.96
C PRO A 15 -3.19 10.88 -4.03
N TYR A 16 -2.17 11.02 -3.18
CA TYR A 16 -1.75 9.98 -2.23
C TYR A 16 -1.90 10.41 -0.78
N ARG A 17 -2.53 11.56 -0.51
CA ARG A 17 -2.46 12.20 0.80
C ARG A 17 -3.07 11.30 1.88
N ASN A 18 -2.20 10.63 2.62
CA ASN A 18 -2.59 9.98 3.85
C ASN A 18 -2.48 11.01 4.98
N ARG A 19 -3.63 11.55 5.41
CA ARG A 19 -3.70 12.47 6.57
C ARG A 19 -3.71 11.72 7.91
N GLY A 20 -3.68 10.39 7.91
CA GLY A 20 -3.94 9.56 9.09
C GLY A 20 -5.38 9.68 9.59
N LEU A 21 -6.31 10.13 8.73
CA LEU A 21 -7.72 10.35 9.02
C LEU A 21 -8.58 9.41 8.19
N HIS A 22 -9.58 8.80 8.84
CA HIS A 22 -10.60 7.95 8.21
C HIS A 22 -11.93 8.67 8.33
N ASP A 23 -12.18 9.65 7.48
CA ASP A 23 -13.46 10.35 7.48
C ASP A 23 -14.28 10.03 6.23
N ALA A 24 -15.60 9.99 6.41
CA ALA A 24 -16.55 9.77 5.33
C ALA A 24 -16.68 11.02 4.41
N SER A 25 -15.83 12.04 4.56
CA SER A 25 -15.96 13.33 3.85
C SER A 25 -15.40 13.30 2.42
N GLY A 26 -14.99 12.12 1.93
CA GLY A 26 -14.58 11.93 0.54
C GLY A 26 -13.23 12.55 0.20
N ARG A 27 -12.33 12.70 1.18
CA ARG A 27 -10.96 13.17 0.94
C ARG A 27 -9.98 12.00 0.97
N GLU A 28 -9.13 11.97 -0.07
CA GLU A 28 -7.83 11.28 -0.24
C GLU A 28 -7.60 10.02 0.64
N SER A 29 -7.50 8.84 0.01
CA SER A 29 -7.61 7.46 0.58
C SER A 29 -9.03 6.86 0.59
N TRP A 30 -9.89 7.34 -0.29
CA TRP A 30 -11.26 6.83 -0.44
C TRP A 30 -11.28 5.47 -1.17
N PRO A 31 -12.03 4.47 -0.69
CA PRO A 31 -12.07 3.09 -1.22
C PRO A 31 -12.77 2.97 -2.59
N GLY A 32 -12.94 4.08 -3.31
CA GLY A 32 -13.63 4.07 -4.58
C GLY A 32 -15.09 3.65 -4.42
N PHE A 33 -15.60 3.04 -5.48
CA PHE A 33 -16.94 2.48 -5.53
C PHE A 33 -17.16 1.31 -4.55
N THR A 34 -16.13 0.78 -3.86
CA THR A 34 -16.31 -0.35 -2.94
C THR A 34 -16.91 0.05 -1.59
N GLY A 35 -16.90 1.34 -1.23
CA GLY A 35 -17.58 1.82 -0.03
C GLY A 35 -16.72 1.83 1.23
N LEU A 36 -17.22 2.54 2.27
CA LEU A 36 -16.48 2.88 3.50
C LEU A 36 -15.95 1.65 4.24
N GLU A 37 -16.58 0.50 4.05
CA GLU A 37 -16.16 -0.78 4.56
C GLU A 37 -14.87 -1.30 3.91
N HIS A 38 -14.25 -0.62 2.96
CA HIS A 38 -12.94 -1.01 2.41
C HIS A 38 -11.84 0.00 2.70
N ILE A 39 -12.10 0.99 3.55
CA ILE A 39 -11.09 1.93 4.03
C ILE A 39 -9.94 1.16 4.71
N PRO A 40 -8.66 1.42 4.34
CA PRO A 40 -7.52 0.83 5.02
C PRO A 40 -7.47 1.20 6.50
N PHE A 41 -6.86 0.36 7.32
CA PHE A 41 -6.41 0.82 8.62
C PHE A 41 -5.11 1.64 8.45
N ALA A 42 -5.09 2.92 8.81
CA ALA A 42 -3.84 3.70 8.77
C ALA A 42 -2.98 3.44 10.02
N SER A 43 -1.70 3.12 9.81
CA SER A 43 -0.75 2.88 10.90
C SER A 43 -0.34 4.16 11.66
N GLU A 44 -0.57 5.32 11.04
CA GLU A 44 -0.32 6.66 11.59
C GLU A 44 -1.61 7.45 11.80
N GLY A 45 -1.58 8.44 12.70
CA GLY A 45 -2.72 9.29 13.01
C GLY A 45 -3.38 8.97 14.36
N ASP A 46 -4.53 9.59 14.60
CA ASP A 46 -5.22 9.52 15.91
C ASP A 46 -5.64 8.10 16.31
N ILE A 47 -5.82 7.20 15.34
CA ILE A 47 -6.20 5.81 15.60
C ILE A 47 -5.10 5.01 16.33
N LYS A 48 -3.81 5.36 16.21
CA LYS A 48 -2.77 4.73 17.03
C LYS A 48 -3.01 4.99 18.53
N LYS A 49 -3.60 6.14 18.87
CA LYS A 49 -4.00 6.47 20.24
C LYS A 49 -5.25 5.68 20.67
N ASP A 50 -6.14 5.39 19.72
CA ASP A 50 -7.33 4.57 19.97
C ASP A 50 -7.00 3.08 20.13
N LEU A 51 -5.91 2.60 19.53
CA LEU A 51 -5.41 1.23 19.72
C LEU A 51 -4.90 0.93 21.13
N VAL A 52 -4.58 1.96 21.91
CA VAL A 52 -4.20 1.81 23.31
C VAL A 52 -5.46 1.87 24.17
N LEU A 53 -5.71 0.81 24.92
CA LEU A 53 -6.80 0.81 25.87
C LEU A 53 -6.48 1.76 27.03
N ASN A 54 -6.89 3.02 26.92
CA ASN A 54 -6.72 4.08 27.92
C ASN A 54 -7.46 3.75 29.24
N GLY A 55 -6.92 2.80 30.02
CA GLY A 55 -7.50 2.32 31.27
C GLY A 55 -8.72 1.38 31.12
N ALA A 56 -9.09 0.99 29.90
CA ALA A 56 -10.16 0.02 29.66
C ALA A 56 -9.59 -1.41 29.62
N ASN A 57 -9.95 -2.29 30.55
CA ASN A 57 -9.55 -3.70 30.43
C ASN A 57 -10.37 -4.39 29.32
N LYS A 58 -9.89 -5.54 28.81
CA LYS A 58 -10.57 -6.33 27.76
C LYS A 58 -12.00 -6.71 28.12
N GLN A 59 -12.28 -6.89 29.41
CA GLN A 59 -13.59 -7.23 29.95
C GLN A 59 -14.59 -6.08 29.72
N ARG A 60 -14.17 -4.83 30.00
CA ARG A 60 -14.96 -3.61 29.79
C ARG A 60 -15.25 -3.35 28.31
N LEU A 61 -14.30 -3.67 27.42
CA LEU A 61 -14.56 -3.64 25.97
C LEU A 61 -15.56 -4.71 25.55
N GLY A 62 -15.44 -5.94 26.06
CA GLY A 62 -16.40 -7.01 25.81
C GLY A 62 -17.82 -6.63 26.27
N SER A 63 -17.96 -6.04 27.45
CA SER A 63 -19.26 -5.55 27.95
C SER A 63 -19.85 -4.44 27.07
N ARG A 64 -19.02 -3.50 26.59
CA ARG A 64 -19.48 -2.44 25.67
C ARG A 64 -19.92 -3.01 24.32
N ARG A 65 -19.21 -4.01 23.78
CA ARG A 65 -19.61 -4.71 22.56
C ARG A 65 -20.96 -5.43 22.75
N SER A 66 -21.13 -6.16 23.86
CA SER A 66 -22.40 -6.84 24.18
C SER A 66 -23.56 -5.86 24.32
N LEU A 67 -23.33 -4.68 24.89
CA LEU A 67 -24.33 -3.62 25.00
C LEU A 67 -24.69 -3.03 23.64
N LEU A 68 -23.67 -2.74 22.80
CA LEU A 68 -23.86 -2.29 21.42
C LEU A 68 -24.66 -3.30 20.60
N GLU A 69 -24.33 -4.59 20.68
CA GLU A 69 -25.09 -5.66 20.02
C GLU A 69 -26.54 -5.71 20.49
N THR A 70 -26.79 -5.46 21.78
CA THR A 70 -28.15 -5.41 22.33
C THR A 70 -28.93 -4.20 21.80
N LEU A 71 -28.30 -3.04 21.72
CA LEU A 71 -28.90 -1.82 21.15
C LEU A 71 -29.15 -1.97 19.64
N ARG A 72 -28.25 -2.62 18.91
CA ARG A 72 -28.42 -2.93 17.47
C ARG A 72 -29.63 -3.81 17.21
N ARG A 73 -29.89 -4.82 18.05
CA ARG A 73 -31.10 -5.66 17.95
C ARG A 73 -32.40 -4.89 18.10
N HIS A 74 -32.36 -3.70 18.71
CA HIS A 74 -33.52 -2.84 18.95
C HIS A 74 -33.62 -1.65 17.97
N ARG A 75 -32.72 -1.53 16.99
CA ARG A 75 -32.70 -0.43 16.01
C ARG A 75 -33.16 -0.91 14.64
N ASP A 76 -34.05 -0.15 13.98
CA ASP A 76 -34.56 -0.49 12.64
C ASP A 76 -33.43 -0.60 11.60
N ARG A 77 -33.43 -1.72 10.87
CA ARG A 77 -32.32 -2.26 10.06
C ARG A 77 -31.87 -1.42 8.86
N LYS A 78 -32.58 -0.37 8.44
CA LYS A 78 -32.39 0.23 7.10
C LYS A 78 -31.24 1.25 6.96
N SER A 79 -30.56 1.65 8.03
CA SER A 79 -29.53 2.71 7.96
C SER A 79 -28.26 2.43 8.80
N ALA A 80 -28.06 1.21 9.30
CA ALA A 80 -27.02 0.89 10.29
C ALA A 80 -25.84 0.04 9.78
N ASP A 81 -26.01 -0.70 8.68
CA ASP A 81 -25.09 -1.79 8.30
C ASP A 81 -23.63 -1.34 8.07
N ASN A 82 -23.40 -0.17 7.47
CA ASN A 82 -22.04 0.30 7.15
C ASN A 82 -21.26 0.75 8.41
N LEU A 83 -21.94 1.34 9.39
CA LEU A 83 -21.32 1.72 10.67
C LEU A 83 -21.00 0.50 11.51
N ASP A 84 -21.86 -0.53 11.45
CA ASP A 84 -21.72 -1.75 12.22
C ASP A 84 -20.51 -2.58 11.76
N ALA A 85 -20.31 -2.73 10.44
CA ALA A 85 -19.15 -3.43 9.86
C ALA A 85 -17.81 -2.72 10.12
N PHE A 86 -17.81 -1.38 10.18
CA PHE A 86 -16.64 -0.60 10.55
C PHE A 86 -16.28 -0.80 12.02
N GLN A 87 -17.28 -0.71 12.91
CA GLN A 87 -17.11 -0.91 14.35
C GLN A 87 -16.64 -2.33 14.69
N ASP A 88 -17.18 -3.37 14.07
CA ASP A 88 -16.81 -4.75 14.36
C ASP A 88 -15.34 -5.05 14.00
N ARG A 89 -14.83 -4.42 12.93
CA ARG A 89 -13.39 -4.46 12.61
C ARG A 89 -12.54 -3.65 13.57
N ALA A 90 -12.99 -2.46 13.96
CA ALA A 90 -12.32 -1.68 15.00
C ALA A 90 -12.24 -2.46 16.32
N PHE A 91 -13.27 -3.23 16.70
CA PHE A 91 -13.19 -4.11 17.87
C PHE A 91 -12.24 -5.30 17.67
N GLY A 92 -12.24 -5.92 16.48
CA GLY A 92 -11.27 -6.98 16.14
C GLY A 92 -9.81 -6.49 16.15
N LEU A 93 -9.59 -5.24 15.76
CA LEU A 93 -8.32 -4.52 15.83
C LEU A 93 -7.85 -4.34 17.28
N LEU A 94 -8.70 -3.75 18.12
CA LEU A 94 -8.41 -3.44 19.52
C LEU A 94 -8.19 -4.67 20.39
N THR A 95 -8.72 -5.82 19.97
CA THR A 95 -8.58 -7.08 20.70
C THR A 95 -7.42 -7.95 20.20
N SER A 96 -6.84 -7.63 19.04
CA SER A 96 -5.74 -8.39 18.44
C SER A 96 -4.37 -7.97 18.98
N ASN A 97 -3.88 -8.73 19.97
CA ASN A 97 -2.51 -8.57 20.51
C ASN A 97 -1.42 -8.75 19.44
N ARG A 98 -1.71 -9.43 18.33
CA ARG A 98 -0.73 -9.69 17.26
C ARG A 98 -0.44 -8.43 16.44
N LEU A 99 -1.46 -7.62 16.15
CA LEU A 99 -1.29 -6.40 15.37
C LEU A 99 -0.51 -5.34 16.15
N VAL A 100 -0.89 -5.11 17.41
CA VAL A 100 -0.20 -4.16 18.29
C VAL A 100 1.28 -4.50 18.39
N LYS A 101 1.60 -5.78 18.65
CA LYS A 101 2.99 -6.27 18.67
C LYS A 101 3.71 -6.09 17.33
N ALA A 102 3.01 -6.26 16.20
CA ALA A 102 3.59 -6.05 14.89
C ALA A 102 3.98 -4.57 14.66
N MET A 103 3.17 -3.64 15.15
CA MET A 103 3.45 -2.19 15.06
C MET A 103 4.58 -1.70 15.97
N GLU A 104 4.91 -2.47 17.01
CA GLU A 104 6.03 -2.20 17.91
C GLU A 104 7.35 -2.71 17.29
N LEU A 105 7.97 -1.89 16.44
CA LEU A 105 9.24 -2.23 15.79
C LEU A 105 10.40 -2.46 16.78
N GLU A 106 10.32 -1.89 17.98
CA GLU A 106 11.30 -2.12 19.06
C GLU A 106 11.39 -3.59 19.50
N ASN A 107 10.37 -4.40 19.18
CA ASN A 107 10.40 -5.85 19.41
C ASN A 107 11.28 -6.60 18.39
N GLU A 108 11.77 -5.95 17.33
CA GLU A 108 12.79 -6.51 16.43
C GLU A 108 14.20 -6.30 16.99
N PRO A 109 15.11 -7.27 16.78
CA PRO A 109 16.52 -7.08 17.07
C PRO A 109 17.03 -5.78 16.44
N ARG A 110 17.88 -5.06 17.18
CA ARG A 110 18.48 -3.82 16.69
C ARG A 110 19.24 -4.04 15.37
N SER A 111 19.93 -5.17 15.23
CA SER A 111 20.61 -5.56 13.99
C SER A 111 19.66 -5.64 12.80
N THR A 112 18.45 -6.19 12.97
CA THR A 112 17.43 -6.24 11.92
C THR A 112 17.00 -4.84 11.51
N ARG A 113 16.70 -3.97 12.48
CA ARG A 113 16.31 -2.57 12.20
C ARG A 113 17.43 -1.78 11.51
N ASP A 114 18.67 -1.96 11.96
CA ASP A 114 19.84 -1.30 11.40
C ASP A 114 20.14 -1.79 9.97
N ARG A 115 19.89 -3.08 9.65
CA ARG A 115 20.02 -3.64 8.29
C ARG A 115 19.14 -2.91 7.27
N TYR A 116 17.89 -2.58 7.62
CA TYR A 116 16.98 -1.86 6.71
C TYR A 116 17.47 -0.44 6.39
N GLY A 117 18.24 0.17 7.29
CA GLY A 117 18.74 1.53 7.12
C GLY A 117 17.90 2.59 7.84
N LYS A 118 18.31 3.84 7.65
CA LYS A 118 17.79 4.99 8.41
C LYS A 118 16.86 5.83 7.56
N LEU A 119 15.94 6.53 8.23
CA LEU A 119 15.08 7.55 7.65
C LEU A 119 15.91 8.58 6.88
N GLN A 120 15.61 8.76 5.61
CA GLN A 120 16.08 9.88 4.81
C GLN A 120 14.90 10.85 4.59
N PRO A 121 15.00 12.10 5.09
CA PRO A 121 13.96 13.09 4.90
C PRO A 121 13.86 13.50 3.44
N THR A 122 12.64 13.68 2.98
CA THR A 122 12.35 14.30 1.69
C THR A 122 12.27 15.81 1.88
N HIS A 123 12.84 16.57 0.95
CA HIS A 123 12.76 18.03 0.98
C HIS A 123 11.29 18.49 0.92
N SER A 124 10.92 19.46 1.76
CA SER A 124 9.52 19.90 1.95
C SER A 124 8.85 20.37 0.67
N SER A 125 9.63 20.90 -0.27
CA SER A 125 9.16 21.32 -1.60
C SER A 125 8.55 20.19 -2.43
N PHE A 126 8.82 18.91 -2.12
CA PHE A 126 8.23 17.78 -2.83
C PHE A 126 6.84 17.37 -2.32
N GLY A 127 6.55 17.59 -1.03
CA GLY A 127 5.29 17.17 -0.39
C GLY A 127 5.02 15.65 -0.38
N GLY A 128 5.99 14.83 -0.81
CA GLY A 128 5.90 13.37 -0.79
C GLY A 128 6.45 12.75 0.49
N ALA A 129 6.43 11.42 0.55
CA ALA A 129 6.86 10.67 1.72
C ALA A 129 8.36 10.84 1.95
N PRO A 130 8.84 10.80 3.20
CA PRO A 130 10.24 10.49 3.43
C PRO A 130 10.57 9.08 2.89
N GLN A 131 11.85 8.80 2.70
CA GLN A 131 12.31 7.42 2.51
C GLN A 131 12.56 6.83 3.89
N ASP A 132 11.56 6.11 4.41
CA ASP A 132 11.60 5.49 5.74
C ASP A 132 11.68 3.96 5.59
N PRO A 133 12.88 3.36 5.63
CA PRO A 133 13.04 1.91 5.48
C PRO A 133 12.33 1.11 6.57
N GLN A 134 12.10 1.71 7.74
CA GLN A 134 11.40 1.07 8.84
C GLN A 134 9.93 0.78 8.51
N ARG A 135 9.35 1.42 7.48
CA ARG A 135 8.00 1.10 6.98
C ARG A 135 7.94 -0.21 6.21
N LEU A 136 9.02 -0.59 5.54
CA LEU A 136 9.13 -1.90 4.91
C LEU A 136 9.24 -3.00 5.98
N LEU A 137 10.03 -2.76 7.04
CA LEU A 137 10.07 -3.66 8.19
C LEU A 137 8.71 -3.78 8.89
N LEU A 138 7.98 -2.67 9.03
CA LEU A 138 6.60 -2.70 9.54
C LEU A 138 5.71 -3.55 8.63
N ALA A 139 5.78 -3.37 7.31
CA ALA A 139 4.99 -4.15 6.36
C ALA A 139 5.26 -5.66 6.51
N ARG A 140 6.53 -6.06 6.60
CA ARG A 140 6.95 -7.44 6.88
C ARG A 140 6.29 -8.00 8.15
N ARG A 141 6.33 -7.26 9.26
CA ARG A 141 5.71 -7.65 10.54
C ARG A 141 4.17 -7.72 10.46
N LEU A 142 3.55 -6.80 9.73
CA LEU A 142 2.11 -6.80 9.49
C LEU A 142 1.67 -8.03 8.67
N ILE A 143 2.45 -8.41 7.67
CA ILE A 143 2.24 -9.62 6.86
C ILE A 143 2.33 -10.88 7.75
N GLU A 144 3.36 -10.99 8.60
CA GLU A 144 3.45 -12.08 9.59
C GLU A 144 2.28 -12.11 10.58
N ALA A 145 1.75 -10.94 10.94
CA ALA A 145 0.57 -10.83 11.81
C ALA A 145 -0.74 -11.19 11.08
N GLY A 146 -0.69 -11.46 9.77
CA GLY A 146 -1.81 -11.92 8.95
C GLY A 146 -2.58 -10.80 8.25
N VAL A 147 -1.98 -9.61 8.09
CA VAL A 147 -2.56 -8.54 7.26
C VAL A 147 -2.50 -8.97 5.78
N ARG A 148 -3.61 -8.84 5.05
CA ARG A 148 -3.72 -9.36 3.67
C ARG A 148 -3.22 -8.41 2.59
N CYS A 149 -3.24 -7.11 2.86
CA CYS A 149 -2.70 -6.07 1.97
C CYS A 149 -2.02 -5.01 2.82
N VAL A 150 -0.80 -4.62 2.44
CA VAL A 150 -0.08 -3.52 3.07
C VAL A 150 0.42 -2.57 1.99
N THR A 151 0.14 -1.27 2.14
CA THR A 151 0.72 -0.23 1.28
C THR A 151 1.77 0.57 2.02
N VAL A 152 2.84 0.94 1.33
CA VAL A 152 3.91 1.78 1.87
C VAL A 152 4.27 2.85 0.84
N GLY A 153 4.03 4.11 1.19
CA GLY A 153 4.59 5.26 0.50
C GLY A 153 6.07 5.44 0.86
N PHE A 154 6.93 5.53 -0.16
CA PHE A 154 8.38 5.58 0.04
C PHE A 154 9.02 6.63 -0.87
N GLY A 155 9.46 7.74 -0.27
CA GLY A 155 10.11 8.84 -1.00
C GLY A 155 9.16 9.71 -1.83
N ALA A 156 9.75 10.71 -2.49
CA ALA A 156 9.07 11.57 -3.47
C ALA A 156 9.78 11.52 -4.81
N TRP A 157 9.06 11.04 -5.83
CA TRP A 157 9.61 10.73 -7.15
C TRP A 157 9.22 11.75 -8.24
N ASP A 158 8.49 12.81 -7.87
CA ASP A 158 7.98 13.83 -8.78
C ASP A 158 9.04 14.89 -9.15
N TRP A 159 10.09 14.46 -9.84
CA TRP A 159 11.23 15.28 -10.24
C TRP A 159 11.04 15.98 -11.59
N HIS A 160 9.90 16.67 -11.78
CA HIS A 160 9.60 17.39 -13.03
C HIS A 160 10.17 18.82 -13.09
N SER A 161 10.82 19.26 -12.01
CA SER A 161 11.51 20.55 -11.92
C SER A 161 12.67 20.44 -10.94
N ASN A 162 13.70 21.27 -11.11
CA ASN A 162 14.77 21.43 -10.14
C ASN A 162 14.20 22.08 -8.86
N ARG A 163 13.90 21.25 -7.86
CA ARG A 163 13.43 21.72 -6.54
C ARG A 163 14.53 21.72 -5.49
N GLU A 164 15.40 20.72 -5.52
CA GLU A 164 16.49 20.52 -4.54
C GLU A 164 17.86 20.32 -5.22
N GLY A 165 17.89 20.12 -6.54
CA GLY A 165 19.11 19.89 -7.30
C GLY A 165 18.81 19.29 -8.67
N SER A 166 19.88 19.06 -9.45
CA SER A 166 19.78 18.35 -10.73
C SER A 166 19.24 16.92 -10.54
N ILE A 167 18.68 16.33 -11.59
CA ILE A 167 18.28 14.91 -11.58
C ILE A 167 19.44 14.00 -11.16
N GLU A 168 20.66 14.33 -11.54
CA GLU A 168 21.85 13.56 -11.14
C GLU A 168 22.06 13.62 -9.61
N PHE A 169 21.95 14.81 -9.02
CA PHE A 169 22.03 14.99 -7.57
C PHE A 169 20.92 14.22 -6.85
N LEU A 170 19.67 14.37 -7.32
CA LEU A 170 18.51 13.65 -6.76
C LEU A 170 18.70 12.13 -6.87
N SER A 171 19.23 11.66 -7.99
CA SER A 171 19.50 10.24 -8.22
C SER A 171 20.54 9.71 -7.22
N LYS A 172 21.66 10.41 -7.03
CA LYS A 172 22.70 10.04 -6.06
C LYS A 172 22.22 10.09 -4.62
N LYS A 173 21.27 10.97 -4.30
CA LYS A 173 20.68 11.10 -2.97
C LYS A 173 19.64 10.03 -2.67
N TYR A 174 18.66 9.84 -3.55
CA TYR A 174 17.45 9.08 -3.25
C TYR A 174 17.46 7.64 -3.77
N LEU A 175 18.14 7.33 -4.87
CA LEU A 175 18.14 5.96 -5.42
C LEU A 175 18.87 4.95 -4.53
N PRO A 176 20.06 5.23 -3.95
CA PRO A 176 20.75 4.25 -3.12
C PRO A 176 19.94 3.82 -1.89
N VAL A 177 19.19 4.75 -1.29
CA VAL A 177 18.33 4.43 -0.14
C VAL A 177 17.18 3.53 -0.56
N PHE A 178 16.53 3.82 -1.69
CA PHE A 178 15.47 2.97 -2.23
C PHE A 178 15.97 1.57 -2.58
N ASP A 179 17.07 1.50 -3.35
CA ASP A 179 17.69 0.25 -3.78
C ASP A 179 18.07 -0.64 -2.58
N HIS A 180 18.76 -0.07 -1.59
CA HIS A 180 19.12 -0.76 -0.35
C HIS A 180 17.88 -1.24 0.40
N SER A 181 16.89 -0.36 0.61
CA SER A 181 15.72 -0.66 1.45
C SER A 181 14.83 -1.74 0.84
N VAL A 182 14.58 -1.68 -0.47
CA VAL A 182 13.78 -2.68 -1.19
C VAL A 182 14.54 -4.00 -1.26
N SER A 183 15.85 -3.98 -1.51
CA SER A 183 16.67 -5.20 -1.55
C SER A 183 16.68 -5.92 -0.20
N ILE A 184 16.90 -5.20 0.90
CA ILE A 184 16.87 -5.77 2.25
C ILE A 184 15.48 -6.30 2.60
N PHE A 185 14.42 -5.59 2.23
CA PHE A 185 13.04 -6.06 2.46
C PHE A 185 12.76 -7.36 1.70
N LEU A 186 13.12 -7.45 0.42
CA LEU A 186 12.92 -8.67 -0.36
C LEU A 186 13.74 -9.84 0.18
N GLN A 187 14.99 -9.60 0.58
CA GLN A 187 15.83 -10.61 1.20
C GLN A 187 15.24 -11.10 2.53
N ASP A 188 14.80 -10.21 3.40
CA ASP A 188 14.21 -10.56 4.70
C ASP A 188 12.85 -11.28 4.54
N MET A 189 12.08 -10.92 3.50
CA MET A 189 10.86 -11.65 3.13
C MET A 189 11.19 -13.07 2.60
N GLU A 190 12.26 -13.24 1.85
CA GLU A 190 12.74 -14.54 1.35
C GLU A 190 13.29 -15.42 2.48
N GLU A 191 14.17 -14.89 3.33
CA GLU A 191 14.77 -15.57 4.50
C GLU A 191 13.70 -16.19 5.43
N ARG A 192 12.48 -15.64 5.39
CA ARG A 192 11.34 -16.05 6.22
C ARG A 192 10.29 -16.87 5.47
N GLY A 193 10.49 -17.15 4.18
CA GLY A 193 9.52 -17.84 3.32
C GLY A 193 8.26 -17.01 3.02
N LEU A 194 8.24 -15.71 3.34
CA LEU A 194 7.06 -14.87 3.13
C LEU A 194 6.80 -14.61 1.64
N LEU A 195 7.83 -14.61 0.79
CA LEU A 195 7.68 -14.48 -0.66
C LEU A 195 6.93 -15.66 -1.29
N GLU A 196 6.84 -16.83 -0.64
CA GLU A 196 6.06 -17.95 -1.17
C GLU A 196 4.55 -17.65 -1.17
N THR A 197 4.10 -16.81 -0.23
CA THR A 197 2.68 -16.52 0.01
C THR A 197 2.29 -15.06 -0.20
N THR A 198 3.27 -14.20 -0.49
CA THR A 198 3.08 -12.76 -0.65
C THR A 198 3.64 -12.28 -1.98
N THR A 199 2.82 -11.57 -2.76
CA THR A 199 3.32 -10.79 -3.90
C THR A 199 3.70 -9.38 -3.45
N VAL A 200 4.94 -8.99 -3.70
CA VAL A 200 5.45 -7.65 -3.52
C VAL A 200 5.41 -6.94 -4.86
N ILE A 201 4.83 -5.73 -4.89
CA ILE A 201 4.81 -4.85 -6.05
C ILE A 201 5.39 -3.49 -5.67
N VAL A 202 6.31 -2.98 -6.48
CA VAL A 202 6.88 -1.63 -6.34
C VAL A 202 6.68 -0.88 -7.65
N TRP A 203 5.92 0.20 -7.59
CA TRP A 203 5.53 0.99 -8.76
C TRP A 203 5.18 2.44 -8.40
N GLY A 204 4.92 3.25 -9.42
CA GLY A 204 4.33 4.58 -9.30
C GLY A 204 3.05 4.72 -10.12
N GLU A 205 2.53 5.94 -10.23
CA GLU A 205 1.37 6.26 -11.09
C GLU A 205 1.69 6.18 -12.58
N PHE A 206 2.83 6.75 -12.97
CA PHE A 206 3.27 6.89 -14.36
C PHE A 206 4.79 7.03 -14.41
N GLY A 207 5.36 6.86 -15.61
CA GLY A 207 6.79 7.05 -15.82
C GLY A 207 7.17 8.51 -16.05
N ARG A 208 8.41 8.71 -16.47
CA ARG A 208 9.00 10.03 -16.69
C ARG A 208 9.61 10.11 -18.08
N THR A 209 9.54 11.29 -18.70
CA THR A 209 10.09 11.50 -20.04
C THR A 209 11.55 11.06 -20.12
N PRO A 210 12.01 10.45 -21.22
CA PRO A 210 13.41 10.07 -21.39
C PRO A 210 14.34 11.28 -21.60
N ARG A 211 13.80 12.50 -21.55
CA ARG A 211 14.49 13.77 -21.76
C ARG A 211 14.34 14.69 -20.56
N ILE A 212 15.39 15.44 -20.28
CA ILE A 212 15.39 16.52 -19.30
C ILE A 212 14.69 17.74 -19.92
N ASN A 213 13.72 18.30 -19.19
CA ASN A 213 12.97 19.48 -19.60
C ASN A 213 13.71 20.78 -19.25
N GLY A 214 13.17 21.93 -19.72
CA GLY A 214 13.76 23.25 -19.45
C GLY A 214 13.80 23.66 -17.98
N LYS A 215 13.12 22.93 -17.08
CA LYS A 215 13.15 23.15 -15.63
C LYS A 215 14.20 22.27 -14.92
N GLY A 216 15.00 21.50 -15.67
CA GLY A 216 16.00 20.59 -15.12
C GLY A 216 15.41 19.29 -14.53
N GLY A 217 14.15 18.96 -14.83
CA GLY A 217 13.45 17.76 -14.40
C GLY A 217 13.03 16.85 -15.56
N ARG A 218 12.21 15.81 -15.29
CA ARG A 218 11.55 14.96 -16.30
C ARG A 218 10.03 15.05 -16.15
N ASP A 219 9.34 15.32 -17.26
CA ASP A 219 7.89 15.49 -17.28
C ASP A 219 7.15 14.16 -17.08
N HIS A 220 5.85 14.25 -16.84
CA HIS A 220 4.95 13.09 -16.70
C HIS A 220 4.88 12.33 -18.02
N TRP A 221 4.92 10.99 -17.93
CA TRP A 221 4.95 10.14 -19.12
C TRP A 221 4.04 8.91 -18.96
N PRO A 222 2.80 8.95 -19.50
CA PRO A 222 1.86 7.84 -19.36
C PRO A 222 2.16 6.68 -20.31
N GLY A 223 3.03 6.88 -21.31
CA GLY A 223 3.31 5.87 -22.33
C GLY A 223 4.15 4.68 -21.85
N THR A 224 4.90 4.83 -20.76
CA THR A 224 5.80 3.78 -20.22
C THR A 224 6.11 4.05 -18.76
N GLN A 225 6.15 2.99 -17.95
CA GLN A 225 6.66 3.02 -16.59
C GLN A 225 7.35 1.69 -16.26
N SER A 226 8.07 1.65 -15.14
CA SER A 226 8.69 0.42 -14.64
C SER A 226 7.94 -0.07 -13.41
N VAL A 227 7.73 -1.39 -13.33
CA VAL A 227 7.12 -2.06 -12.19
C VAL A 227 8.01 -3.22 -11.79
N LEU A 228 8.36 -3.29 -10.51
CA LEU A 228 9.05 -4.43 -9.92
C LEU A 228 8.03 -5.34 -9.25
N MET A 229 8.11 -6.65 -9.52
CA MET A 229 7.28 -7.67 -8.88
C MET A 229 8.14 -8.82 -8.35
N ALA A 230 7.81 -9.33 -7.16
CA ALA A 230 8.47 -10.47 -6.55
C ALA A 230 7.49 -11.29 -5.69
N GLY A 231 7.78 -12.57 -5.47
CA GLY A 231 6.97 -13.46 -4.63
C GLY A 231 5.61 -13.82 -5.23
N GLY A 232 4.82 -14.60 -4.49
CA GLY A 232 3.53 -15.14 -4.92
C GLY A 232 3.62 -15.96 -6.22
N GLY A 233 4.72 -16.71 -6.37
CA GLY A 233 5.01 -17.53 -7.55
C GLY A 233 5.65 -16.80 -8.72
N VAL A 234 5.86 -15.48 -8.65
CA VAL A 234 6.59 -14.73 -9.68
C VAL A 234 8.03 -15.24 -9.77
N GLN A 235 8.46 -15.61 -10.97
CA GLN A 235 9.82 -16.05 -11.26
C GLN A 235 10.72 -14.83 -11.48
N GLY A 236 11.68 -14.64 -10.56
CA GLY A 236 12.65 -13.56 -10.61
C GLY A 236 13.60 -13.64 -11.81
N GLY A 237 14.34 -12.56 -12.06
CA GLY A 237 15.31 -12.47 -13.16
C GLY A 237 14.69 -12.33 -14.56
N ARG A 238 13.37 -12.05 -14.63
CA ARG A 238 12.63 -11.87 -15.87
C ARG A 238 12.33 -10.40 -16.13
N ILE A 239 12.33 -10.02 -17.41
CA ILE A 239 11.85 -8.71 -17.88
C ILE A 239 10.71 -8.98 -18.85
N VAL A 240 9.55 -8.36 -18.62
CA VAL A 240 8.37 -8.44 -19.47
C VAL A 240 7.95 -7.02 -19.84
N GLY A 241 7.83 -6.74 -21.14
CA GLY A 241 7.52 -5.40 -21.62
C GLY A 241 8.70 -4.44 -21.56
N GLU A 242 9.87 -4.88 -22.01
CA GLU A 242 11.07 -4.05 -22.22
C GLU A 242 10.73 -2.74 -22.94
N SER A 243 11.27 -1.63 -22.43
CA SER A 243 11.23 -0.33 -23.08
C SER A 243 12.34 -0.20 -24.13
N ASP A 244 12.23 0.82 -24.99
CA ASP A 244 13.29 1.19 -25.92
C ASP A 244 14.58 1.60 -25.17
N ARG A 245 15.67 1.75 -25.92
CA ARG A 245 17.00 2.07 -25.37
C ARG A 245 17.02 3.34 -24.49
N VAL A 246 16.06 4.25 -24.65
CA VAL A 246 15.99 5.49 -23.88
C VAL A 246 14.93 5.45 -22.76
N GLY A 247 14.16 4.36 -22.65
CA GLY A 247 13.07 4.21 -21.69
C GLY A 247 11.81 5.01 -22.07
N GLY A 248 11.65 5.34 -23.35
CA GLY A 248 10.59 6.21 -23.85
C GLY A 248 9.28 5.49 -24.17
N VAL A 249 9.34 4.38 -24.89
CA VAL A 249 8.15 3.57 -25.23
C VAL A 249 8.43 2.08 -25.06
N PRO A 250 7.41 1.20 -24.99
CA PRO A 250 7.63 -0.25 -25.03
C PRO A 250 8.27 -0.66 -26.36
N ALA A 251 9.38 -1.40 -26.30
CA ALA A 251 10.05 -2.00 -27.47
C ALA A 251 9.64 -3.46 -27.71
N SER A 252 9.17 -4.14 -26.66
CA SER A 252 8.55 -5.46 -26.73
C SER A 252 7.04 -5.38 -26.43
N ARG A 253 6.39 -6.52 -26.20
CA ARG A 253 4.95 -6.57 -25.88
C ARG A 253 4.63 -5.65 -24.69
N PRO A 254 3.80 -4.60 -24.86
CA PRO A 254 3.43 -3.75 -23.74
C PRO A 254 2.65 -4.56 -22.70
N VAL A 255 2.94 -4.31 -21.43
CA VAL A 255 2.16 -4.78 -20.28
C VAL A 255 1.32 -3.62 -19.78
N HIS A 256 0.01 -3.79 -19.81
CA HIS A 256 -0.90 -2.79 -19.27
C HIS A 256 -1.08 -2.95 -17.76
N VAL A 257 -1.34 -1.84 -17.05
CA VAL A 257 -1.58 -1.83 -15.59
C VAL A 257 -2.71 -2.78 -15.19
N GLN A 258 -3.71 -2.93 -16.05
CA GLN A 258 -4.80 -3.90 -15.90
C GLN A 258 -4.32 -5.36 -15.82
N GLU A 259 -3.28 -5.74 -16.58
CA GLU A 259 -2.69 -7.08 -16.53
C GLU A 259 -1.93 -7.31 -15.22
N ILE A 260 -1.33 -6.26 -14.66
CA ILE A 260 -0.69 -6.31 -13.34
C ILE A 260 -1.75 -6.54 -12.26
N PHE A 261 -2.86 -5.80 -12.28
CA PHE A 261 -3.98 -6.04 -11.37
C PHE A 261 -4.58 -7.45 -11.54
N ALA A 262 -4.78 -7.92 -12.78
CA ALA A 262 -5.23 -9.28 -13.03
C ALA A 262 -4.29 -10.32 -12.44
N THR A 263 -2.97 -10.09 -12.52
CA THR A 263 -1.95 -10.94 -11.89
C THR A 263 -2.06 -10.97 -10.38
N LEU A 264 -2.25 -9.81 -9.74
CA LEU A 264 -2.46 -9.72 -8.29
C LEU A 264 -3.74 -10.46 -7.86
N TYR A 265 -4.84 -10.28 -8.59
CA TYR A 265 -6.10 -10.99 -8.32
C TYR A 265 -5.96 -12.50 -8.50
N ARG A 266 -5.28 -12.97 -9.55
CA ARG A 266 -4.95 -14.39 -9.74
C ARG A 266 -4.20 -14.95 -8.53
N ASN A 267 -3.20 -14.25 -8.03
CA ASN A 267 -2.40 -14.69 -6.89
C ASN A 267 -3.23 -14.72 -5.59
N LEU A 268 -4.28 -13.92 -5.51
CA LEU A 268 -5.28 -13.97 -4.42
C LEU A 268 -6.36 -15.05 -4.62
N GLY A 269 -6.33 -15.79 -5.74
CA GLY A 269 -7.33 -16.79 -6.08
C GLY A 269 -8.66 -16.22 -6.60
N ILE A 270 -8.65 -14.98 -7.09
CA ILE A 270 -9.84 -14.28 -7.58
C ILE A 270 -9.86 -14.33 -9.12
N ASP A 271 -10.90 -14.93 -9.69
CA ASP A 271 -11.13 -14.94 -11.14
C ASP A 271 -11.74 -13.61 -11.60
N THR A 272 -10.95 -12.82 -12.32
CA THR A 272 -11.35 -11.50 -12.82
C THR A 272 -12.38 -11.55 -13.96
N ASN A 273 -12.56 -12.71 -14.61
CA ASN A 273 -13.54 -12.86 -15.68
C ASN A 273 -14.98 -12.93 -15.14
N SER A 274 -15.16 -13.51 -13.95
CA SER A 274 -16.46 -13.73 -13.34
C SER A 274 -16.74 -12.79 -12.16
N THR A 275 -15.71 -12.41 -11.40
CA THR A 275 -15.88 -11.62 -10.18
C THR A 275 -16.24 -10.18 -10.50
N LYS A 276 -17.30 -9.69 -9.83
CA LYS A 276 -17.76 -8.30 -9.90
C LYS A 276 -17.98 -7.77 -8.49
N VAL A 277 -17.77 -6.47 -8.33
CA VAL A 277 -18.09 -5.73 -7.11
C VAL A 277 -19.15 -4.70 -7.42
N SER A 278 -20.16 -4.58 -6.57
CA SER A 278 -21.19 -3.57 -6.73
C SER A 278 -20.63 -2.20 -6.36
N ASP A 279 -20.92 -1.19 -7.17
CA ASP A 279 -20.69 0.19 -6.75
C ASP A 279 -21.75 0.65 -5.73
N LEU A 280 -21.62 1.91 -5.27
CA LEU A 280 -22.51 2.50 -4.27
C LEU A 280 -23.98 2.60 -4.69
N ASN A 281 -24.26 2.47 -6.00
CA ASN A 281 -25.62 2.44 -6.54
C ASN A 281 -26.08 1.00 -6.84
N GLY A 282 -25.31 -0.01 -6.43
CA GLY A 282 -25.59 -1.42 -6.70
C GLY A 282 -25.24 -1.88 -8.12
N ARG A 283 -24.62 -1.03 -8.95
CA ARG A 283 -24.25 -1.42 -10.31
C ARG A 283 -22.99 -2.30 -10.27
N PRO A 284 -23.01 -3.49 -10.90
CA PRO A 284 -21.85 -4.37 -10.90
C PRO A 284 -20.70 -3.79 -11.75
N ARG A 285 -19.49 -3.79 -11.19
CA ARG A 285 -18.23 -3.35 -11.78
C ARG A 285 -17.30 -4.54 -11.91
N TYR A 286 -16.65 -4.68 -13.07
CA TYR A 286 -15.57 -5.64 -13.23
C TYR A 286 -14.34 -5.18 -12.44
N LEU A 287 -13.58 -6.14 -11.92
CA LEU A 287 -12.32 -5.84 -11.21
C LEU A 287 -11.24 -5.30 -12.15
N VAL A 288 -11.25 -5.77 -13.40
CA VAL A 288 -10.29 -5.40 -14.44
C VAL A 288 -11.05 -5.08 -15.72
N GLU A 289 -10.74 -3.95 -16.34
CA GLU A 289 -11.38 -3.52 -17.59
C GLU A 289 -10.84 -4.29 -18.81
N ASN A 290 -11.62 -4.31 -19.89
CA ASN A 290 -11.25 -4.88 -21.20
C ASN A 290 -10.83 -6.36 -21.15
N ASN A 291 -11.28 -7.11 -20.14
CA ASN A 291 -10.99 -8.53 -19.98
C ASN A 291 -9.48 -8.88 -20.02
N ARG A 292 -8.62 -7.96 -19.53
CA ARG A 292 -7.17 -8.16 -19.50
C ARG A 292 -6.82 -9.32 -18.57
N GLN A 293 -5.92 -10.17 -19.04
CA GLN A 293 -5.52 -11.40 -18.37
C GLN A 293 -4.24 -11.18 -17.54
N PRO A 294 -3.96 -12.06 -16.56
CA PRO A 294 -2.70 -12.07 -15.84
C PRO A 294 -1.50 -12.13 -16.79
N VAL A 295 -0.37 -11.53 -16.39
CA VAL A 295 0.90 -11.59 -17.12
C VAL A 295 1.49 -12.98 -16.97
N GLY A 296 1.21 -13.85 -17.93
CA GLY A 296 1.62 -15.26 -17.90
C GLY A 296 3.14 -15.44 -17.90
N GLU A 297 3.88 -14.51 -18.50
CA GLU A 297 5.35 -14.55 -18.62
C GLU A 297 6.08 -14.38 -17.28
N LEU A 298 5.37 -13.99 -16.21
CA LEU A 298 5.93 -13.91 -14.86
C LEU A 298 6.01 -15.28 -14.15
N PHE A 299 5.41 -16.34 -14.69
CA PHE A 299 5.37 -17.69 -14.12
C PHE A 299 6.04 -18.72 -15.05
#